data_AF-A0A7K6TEX5-F1
#
_entry.id   AF-A0A7K6TEX5-F1
#
_cell.length_a   1.000
_cell.length_b   1.000
_cell.length_c   1.000
_cell.angle_alpha   90.00
_cell.angle_beta   90.00
_cell.angle_gamma   90.00
#
_symmetry.space_group_name_H-M   'P 1'
#
loop_
_entity.id
_entity.type
_entity.pdbx_description
1 polymer ?
#
loop_
_entity_poly.entity_id
_entity_poly.type
_entity_poly.pdbx_seq_one_letter_code
_entity_poly.pdbx_strand_id
1 'polypeptide(L)' 'QPRARERRMTPFWRGVSLRPVGASCRDNSECITMLCRKNRCFLRTAAE' A
#
# COMPACT_ATOMS: atom_id res chain seq x y z
N GLN A 1 -30.65 -8.74 -20.26
CA GLN A 1 -29.94 -9.28 -19.07
C GLN A 1 -28.89 -8.28 -18.63
N PRO A 2 -29.09 -7.50 -17.55
CA PRO A 2 -28.07 -6.57 -17.10
C PRO A 2 -26.97 -7.38 -16.41
N ARG A 3 -25.80 -7.50 -17.04
CA ARG A 3 -24.57 -7.93 -16.38
C ARG A 3 -24.28 -6.89 -15.30
N ALA A 4 -24.60 -7.21 -14.05
CA ALA A 4 -24.19 -6.43 -12.89
C ALA A 4 -22.67 -6.24 -13.01
N ARG A 5 -22.24 -5.01 -13.26
CA ARG A 5 -20.82 -4.65 -13.23
C ARG A 5 -20.40 -4.85 -11.77
N GLU A 6 -19.73 -5.96 -11.50
CA GLU A 6 -19.02 -6.17 -10.26
C GLU A 6 -18.16 -4.92 -10.05
N ARG A 7 -18.49 -4.14 -9.03
CA ARG A 7 -17.69 -2.99 -8.63
C ARG A 7 -16.33 -3.57 -8.33
N ARG A 8 -15.37 -3.44 -9.25
CA ARG A 8 -13.97 -3.73 -8.99
C ARG A 8 -13.61 -2.89 -7.78
N MET A 9 -13.61 -3.49 -6.60
CA MET A 9 -12.95 -2.91 -5.46
C MET A 9 -11.51 -2.77 -5.92
N THR A 10 -11.12 -1.55 -6.28
CA THR A 10 -9.71 -1.21 -6.41
C THR A 10 -9.16 -1.53 -5.03
N PRO A 11 -8.35 -2.58 -4.89
CA PRO A 11 -8.04 -3.06 -3.56
C PRO A 11 -7.29 -1.92 -2.86
N PHE A 12 -7.53 -1.71 -1.57
CA PHE A 12 -7.19 -0.44 -0.90
C PHE A 12 -5.72 0.00 -1.11
N TRP A 13 -4.81 -0.96 -1.29
CA TRP A 13 -3.40 -0.78 -1.68
C TRP A 13 -3.15 -0.15 -3.07
N ARG A 14 -4.17 0.03 -3.90
CA ARG A 14 -4.12 0.72 -5.21
C ARG A 14 -4.70 2.14 -5.17
N GLY A 15 -5.59 2.43 -4.23
CA GLY A 15 -6.17 3.77 -4.03
C GLY A 15 -5.33 4.66 -3.12
N VAL A 16 -4.48 4.03 -2.32
CA VAL A 16 -3.49 4.70 -1.49
C VAL A 16 -2.25 4.88 -2.36
N SER A 17 -1.87 6.12 -2.68
CA SER A 17 -0.65 6.46 -3.44
C SER A 17 0.66 6.10 -2.70
N LEU A 18 0.59 5.17 -1.76
CA LEU A 18 1.68 4.70 -0.93
C LEU A 18 2.22 3.40 -1.52
N ARG A 19 3.54 3.30 -1.50
CA ARG A 19 4.30 2.20 -2.05
C ARG A 19 4.18 0.96 -1.15
N PRO A 20 4.12 -0.25 -1.73
CA PRO A 20 4.04 -1.48 -0.96
C PRO A 20 5.36 -1.80 -0.26
N VAL A 21 5.33 -2.80 0.62
CA VAL A 21 6.52 -3.32 1.30
C VAL A 21 7.57 -3.76 0.28
N GLY A 22 8.84 -3.44 0.55
CA GLY A 22 9.98 -3.72 -0.33
C GLY A 22 10.16 -2.71 -1.46
N ALA A 23 9.19 -1.81 -1.69
CA ALA A 23 9.34 -0.74 -2.67
C ALA A 23 10.33 0.31 -2.17
N SER A 24 11.01 0.97 -3.11
CA SER A 24 12.00 1.98 -2.73
C SER A 24 11.32 3.26 -2.24
N CYS A 25 11.78 3.82 -1.13
CA CYS A 25 11.21 5.01 -0.51
C CYS A 25 12.31 6.04 -0.19
N ARG A 26 11.89 7.31 -0.17
CA ARG A 26 12.70 8.44 0.30
C ARG A 26 12.19 9.01 1.61
N ASP A 27 10.87 8.94 1.81
CA ASP A 27 10.18 9.42 3.00
C ASP A 27 9.26 8.32 3.57
N ASN A 28 8.95 8.41 4.87
CA ASN A 28 8.05 7.46 5.53
C ASN A 28 6.64 7.51 4.94
N SER A 29 6.14 8.69 4.60
CA SER A 29 4.82 8.89 4.00
C SER A 29 4.76 8.44 2.54
N GLU A 30 5.83 7.92 1.96
CA GLU A 30 5.79 7.22 0.67
C GLU A 30 5.37 5.76 0.83
N CYS A 31 5.42 5.20 2.04
CA CYS A 31 5.18 3.78 2.31
C CYS A 31 3.79 3.54 2.88
N ILE A 32 3.13 2.45 2.47
CA ILE A 32 1.78 2.07 2.96
C ILE A 32 1.74 1.86 4.47
N THR A 33 2.87 1.44 5.02
CA THR A 33 3.12 1.19 6.44
C THR A 33 3.62 2.42 7.19
N MET A 34 3.78 3.54 6.49
CA MET A 34 4.47 4.74 6.95
C MET A 34 5.84 4.46 7.56
N LEU A 35 6.57 3.48 7.01
CA LEU A 35 7.88 3.07 7.48
C LEU A 35 8.84 2.84 6.32
N CYS A 36 9.76 3.79 6.17
CA CYS A 36 10.88 3.76 5.23
C CYS A 36 12.17 3.49 6.00
N ARG A 37 12.81 2.34 5.73
CA ARG A 37 14.09 1.96 6.33
C ARG A 37 15.03 1.52 5.23
N LYS A 38 16.30 1.95 5.24
CA LYS A 38 17.28 1.62 4.18
C LYS A 38 16.74 1.86 2.75
N ASN A 39 16.03 2.97 2.56
CA ASN A 39 15.39 3.34 1.29
C ASN A 39 14.39 2.28 0.75
N ARG A 40 13.83 1.44 1.63
CA ARG A 40 12.76 0.49 1.30
C ARG A 40 11.63 0.57 2.31
N CYS A 41 10.41 0.34 1.85
CA CYS A 41 9.26 0.25 2.72
C CYS A 41 9.30 -1.06 3.52
N PHE A 42 9.11 -1.00 4.83
CA PHE A 42 9.02 -2.18 5.70
C PHE A 42 7.63 -2.28 6.30
N LEU A 43 7.17 -3.50 6.60
CA LEU A 43 5.98 -3.64 7.45
C LEU A 43 6.27 -2.99 8.80
N ARG A 44 5.39 -2.08 9.23
CA ARG A 44 5.11 -1.98 10.67
C ARG A 44 4.48 -3.33 11.00
N THR A 45 5.27 -4.29 11.43
CA THR A 45 4.73 -5.42 12.17
C THR A 45 3.94 -4.78 13.31
N ALA A 46 2.61 -4.87 13.25
CA ALA A 46 1.82 -4.85 14.46
C ALA A 46 2.28 -6.10 15.23
N ALA A 47 3.40 -5.97 15.94
CA ALA A 47 3.74 -6.87 17.02
C ALA A 47 2.95 -6.34 18.20
N GLU A 48 1.68 -6.69 18.22
CA GLU A 48 0.90 -6.90 19.44
C GLU A 48 0.23 -8.26 19.31
#